data_AF-A0A537KE90-F1
#
_entry.id   AF-A0A537KE90-F1
#
_cell.length_a   1.000
_cell.length_b   1.000
_cell.length_c   1.000
_cell.angle_alpha   90.00
_cell.angle_beta   90.00
_cell.angle_gamma   90.00
#
_symmetry.space_group_name_H-M   'P 1'
#
loop_
_entity.id
_entity.type
_entity.pdbx_description
1 polymer ?
#
loop_
_entity_poly.entity_id
_entity_poly.type
_entity_poly.pdbx_seq_one_letter_code
_entity_poly.pdbx_strand_id
1 'polypeptide(L)'
;MSVKYKEFSQLHLPSIEKEVLDSWNANQAFEKSVELREGAIPFVFYEGPPSANGMPGIHHVISRTLKDLVCRYKTMKGFQVKRKGGWDT
;
A
#
# COMPACT_ATOMS: atom_id res chain seq x y z
N MET A 1 -10.35 -19.55 -25.63
CA MET A 1 -11.22 -19.59 -24.43
C MET A 1 -11.72 -18.18 -24.16
N SER A 2 -13.04 -17.97 -24.05
CA SER A 2 -13.60 -16.67 -23.68
C SER A 2 -13.30 -16.42 -22.20
N VAL A 3 -12.53 -15.37 -21.90
CA VAL A 3 -12.25 -14.99 -20.51
C VAL A 3 -13.54 -14.38 -19.95
N LYS A 4 -14.25 -15.12 -19.09
CA LYS A 4 -15.40 -14.60 -18.35
C LYS A 4 -14.91 -13.68 -17.23
N TYR A 5 -15.57 -12.54 -17.07
CA TYR A 5 -15.33 -11.64 -15.94
C TYR A 5 -15.79 -12.30 -14.64
N LYS A 6 -15.09 -11.98 -13.53
CA LYS A 6 -15.50 -12.41 -12.20
C LYS A 6 -16.75 -11.63 -11.80
N GLU A 7 -17.89 -12.33 -11.70
CA GLU A 7 -19.15 -11.76 -11.22
C GLU A 7 -19.26 -11.93 -9.71
N PHE A 8 -19.70 -10.87 -9.03
CA PHE A 8 -19.93 -10.88 -7.59
C PHE A 8 -21.43 -10.72 -7.34
N SER A 9 -22.06 -11.74 -6.77
CA SER A 9 -23.50 -11.71 -6.45
C SER A 9 -23.81 -10.86 -5.21
N GLN A 10 -22.83 -10.68 -4.31
CA GLN A 10 -22.91 -9.85 -3.12
C GLN A 10 -21.59 -9.12 -2.86
N LEU A 11 -21.67 -7.92 -2.28
CA LEU A 11 -20.51 -7.08 -1.97
C LEU A 11 -19.95 -7.41 -0.58
N HIS A 12 -19.16 -8.49 -0.48
CA HIS A 12 -18.48 -8.86 0.75
C HIS A 12 -17.05 -8.31 0.79
N LEU A 13 -16.92 -7.01 1.12
CA LEU A 13 -15.64 -6.28 1.08
C LEU A 13 -14.51 -6.94 1.89
N PRO A 14 -14.71 -7.45 3.12
CA PRO A 14 -13.62 -8.05 3.89
C PRO A 14 -12.99 -9.27 3.19
N SER A 15 -13.80 -10.08 2.48
CA SER A 15 -13.28 -11.22 1.71
C SER A 15 -12.52 -10.74 0.46
N ILE A 16 -13.06 -9.74 -0.23
CA ILE A 16 -12.43 -9.18 -1.43
C ILE A 16 -11.08 -8.55 -1.06
N GLU A 17 -11.01 -7.77 0.02
CA GLU A 17 -9.78 -7.18 0.53
C GLU A 17 -8.75 -8.24 0.88
N LYS A 18 -9.17 -9.33 1.52
CA LYS A 18 -8.28 -10.47 1.84
C LYS A 18 -7.73 -11.13 0.58
N GLU A 19 -8.58 -11.41 -0.41
CA GLU A 19 -8.14 -11.99 -1.70
C GLU A 19 -7.14 -11.07 -2.43
N VAL A 20 -7.38 -9.76 -2.42
CA VAL A 20 -6.47 -8.77 -3.03
C VAL A 20 -5.14 -8.72 -2.28
N LEU A 21 -5.18 -8.71 -0.94
CA LEU A 21 -3.98 -8.71 -0.11
C LEU A 21 -3.15 -9.99 -0.33
N ASP A 22 -3.79 -11.15 -0.37
CA ASP A 22 -3.14 -12.43 -0.65
C ASP A 22 -2.48 -12.42 -2.04
N SER A 23 -3.15 -11.86 -3.05
CA SER A 23 -2.58 -11.66 -4.39
C SER A 23 -1.38 -10.72 -4.38
N TRP A 24 -1.44 -9.60 -3.67
CA TRP A 24 -0.29 -8.68 -3.54
C TRP A 24 0.91 -9.34 -2.87
N ASN A 25 0.67 -10.12 -1.81
CA ASN A 25 1.72 -10.85 -1.10
C ASN A 25 2.37 -11.92 -1.99
N ALA A 26 1.56 -12.77 -2.64
CA ALA A 26 2.04 -13.82 -3.54
C ALA A 26 2.87 -13.26 -4.71
N ASN A 27 2.52 -12.06 -5.18
CA ASN A 27 3.20 -11.40 -6.28
C ASN A 27 4.31 -10.44 -5.84
N GLN A 28 4.57 -10.24 -4.54
CA GLN A 28 5.50 -9.22 -4.03
C GLN A 28 5.23 -7.85 -4.68
N ALA A 29 3.94 -7.47 -4.75
CA ALA A 29 3.50 -6.32 -5.52
C ALA A 29 4.11 -5.00 -5.02
N PHE A 30 4.37 -4.91 -3.72
CA PHE A 30 5.01 -3.74 -3.12
C PHE A 30 6.46 -3.58 -3.59
N GLU A 31 7.27 -4.63 -3.44
CA GLU A 31 8.68 -4.67 -3.83
C GLU A 31 8.82 -4.38 -5.33
N LYS A 32 8.03 -5.08 -6.15
CA LYS A 32 7.97 -4.85 -7.60
C LYS A 32 7.61 -3.41 -7.95
N SER A 33 6.70 -2.76 -7.20
CA SER A 33 6.35 -1.35 -7.46
C SER A 33 7.54 -0.39 -7.30
N VAL A 34 8.52 -0.75 -6.46
CA VAL A 34 9.75 0.02 -6.24
C VAL A 34 10.82 -0.36 -7.26
N GLU A 35 10.99 -1.66 -7.53
CA GLU A 35 11.96 -2.20 -8.50
C GLU A 35 11.66 -1.75 -9.94
N LEU A 36 10.39 -1.73 -10.35
CA LEU A 36 9.96 -1.22 -11.66
C LEU A 36 10.26 0.28 -11.86
N ARG A 37 10.73 0.96 -10.82
CA ARG A 37 11.14 2.37 -10.82
C ARG A 37 12.63 2.55 -10.51
N GLU A 38 13.44 1.50 -10.60
CA GLU A 38 14.88 1.62 -10.40
C GLU A 38 15.50 2.63 -11.37
N GLY A 39 16.36 3.52 -10.85
CA GLY A 39 16.96 4.63 -11.59
C GLY A 39 16.04 5.84 -11.83
N ALA A 40 14.76 5.78 -11.47
CA ALA A 40 13.86 6.94 -11.58
C ALA A 40 14.12 7.97 -10.48
N ILE A 41 13.61 9.19 -10.67
CA ILE A 41 13.74 10.28 -9.69
C ILE A 41 13.11 9.83 -8.35
N PRO A 42 13.85 9.90 -7.22
CA PRO A 42 13.31 9.50 -5.94
C PRO A 42 12.28 10.52 -5.43
N PHE A 43 11.17 10.01 -4.88
CA PHE A 43 10.29 10.79 -4.02
C PHE A 43 10.41 10.24 -2.59
N VAL A 44 11.03 11.03 -1.72
CA VAL A 44 11.27 10.67 -0.31
C VAL A 44 10.13 11.19 0.55
N PHE A 45 9.43 10.29 1.24
CA PHE A 45 8.37 10.61 2.18
C PHE A 45 8.80 10.25 3.60
N TYR A 46 8.70 11.19 4.53
CA TYR A 46 9.00 10.97 5.95
C TYR A 46 7.73 10.66 6.72
N GLU A 47 7.69 9.49 7.35
CA GLU A 47 6.63 9.14 8.30
C GLU A 47 7.07 9.53 9.70
N GLY A 48 6.19 10.24 10.43
CA GLY A 48 6.40 10.47 11.86
C GLY A 48 6.26 9.15 12.60
N PRO A 49 7.30 8.67 13.32
CA PRO A 49 7.27 7.37 13.96
C PRO A 49 6.24 7.34 15.11
N PRO A 50 5.33 6.36 15.16
CA PRO A 50 4.47 6.17 16.32
C PRO A 50 5.22 5.52 17.49
N SER A 51 4.75 5.73 18.71
CA SER A 51 5.16 4.92 19.86
C SER A 51 4.34 3.63 19.94
N ALA A 52 4.99 2.50 20.23
CA ALA A 52 4.35 1.18 20.32
C ALA A 52 3.77 0.89 21.72
N ASN A 53 3.18 1.88 22.39
CA ASN A 53 2.69 1.78 23.77
C ASN A 53 1.17 1.59 23.88
N GLY A 54 0.46 1.49 22.76
CA GLY A 54 -1.00 1.34 22.73
C GLY A 54 -1.52 0.86 21.38
N MET A 55 -2.80 0.46 21.35
CA MET A 55 -3.47 0.03 20.13
C MET A 55 -3.72 1.22 19.19
N PRO A 56 -3.58 1.04 17.85
CA PRO A 56 -3.88 2.11 16.90
C PRO A 56 -5.36 2.54 16.94
N GLY A 57 -5.61 3.81 17.25
CA GLY A 57 -6.93 4.44 17.05
C GLY A 57 -7.22 4.85 15.60
N ILE A 58 -8.47 5.28 15.32
CA ILE A 58 -8.95 5.67 13.98
C ILE A 58 -8.10 6.76 13.30
N HIS A 59 -7.52 7.67 14.09
CA HIS A 59 -6.62 8.71 13.58
C HIS A 59 -5.35 8.13 12.93
N HIS A 60 -4.86 6.97 13.39
CA HIS A 60 -3.75 6.27 12.73
C HIS A 60 -4.18 5.74 11.36
N VAL A 61 -5.39 5.19 11.25
CA VAL A 61 -5.92 4.68 9.98
C VAL A 61 -6.03 5.82 8.96
N ILE A 62 -6.68 6.92 9.32
CA ILE A 62 -6.85 8.07 8.42
C ILE A 62 -5.50 8.63 7.98
N SER A 63 -4.58 8.84 8.94
CA SER A 63 -3.23 9.34 8.64
C SER A 63 -2.48 8.41 7.70
N ARG A 64 -2.47 7.10 7.97
CA ARG A 64 -1.75 6.12 7.13
C ARG A 64 -2.37 5.96 5.75
N THR A 65 -3.69 6.02 5.63
CA THR A 65 -4.38 5.98 4.33
C THR A 65 -3.97 7.14 3.44
N LEU A 66 -3.94 8.38 3.97
CA LEU A 66 -3.52 9.55 3.21
C LEU A 66 -2.05 9.47 2.79
N LYS A 67 -1.17 9.07 3.72
CA LYS A 67 0.28 8.90 3.46
C LYS A 67 0.53 7.85 2.36
N ASP A 68 -0.15 6.70 2.43
CA ASP A 68 -0.04 5.64 1.44
C ASP A 68 -0.58 6.07 0.06
N LEU A 69 -1.72 6.76 0.03
CA LEU A 69 -2.32 7.29 -1.20
C LEU A 69 -1.34 8.21 -1.95
N VAL A 70 -0.70 9.15 -1.24
CA VAL A 70 0.29 10.05 -1.84
C VAL A 70 1.48 9.25 -2.40
N CYS A 71 1.97 8.26 -1.66
CA CYS A 71 3.10 7.43 -2.09
C CYS A 71 2.76 6.58 -3.32
N ARG A 72 1.55 6.04 -3.41
CA ARG A 72 1.06 5.29 -4.59
C ARG A 72 0.91 6.22 -5.79
N TYR A 73 0.29 7.38 -5.60
CA TYR A 73 0.15 8.40 -6.64
C TYR A 73 1.51 8.79 -7.23
N LYS A 74 2.52 9.06 -6.39
CA LYS A 74 3.88 9.38 -6.86
C LYS A 74 4.53 8.24 -7.63
N THR A 75 4.32 6.99 -7.23
CA THR A 75 4.82 5.82 -7.98
C THR A 75 4.17 5.71 -9.36
N MET A 76 2.86 5.99 -9.45
CA MET A 76 2.13 6.03 -10.72
C MET A 76 2.57 7.19 -11.61
N LYS A 77 3.01 8.31 -11.01
CA LYS A 77 3.62 9.45 -11.73
C LYS A 77 5.07 9.23 -12.17
N GLY A 78 5.63 8.04 -11.92
CA GLY A 78 6.96 7.65 -12.42
C GLY A 78 8.11 7.84 -11.43
N PHE A 79 7.85 8.26 -10.20
CA PHE A 79 8.88 8.40 -9.18
C PHE A 79 9.23 7.05 -8.55
N GLN A 80 10.48 6.89 -8.11
CA GLN A 80 10.85 5.79 -7.23
C GLN A 80 10.49 6.15 -5.79
N VAL A 81 9.63 5.36 -5.14
CA VAL A 81 9.14 5.67 -3.79
C VAL A 81 9.50 4.55 -2.81
N LYS A 82 10.67 4.67 -2.19
CA LYS A 82 11.09 3.76 -1.12
C LYS A 82 10.38 4.17 0.18
N ARG A 83 9.53 3.29 0.74
CA ARG A 83 8.75 3.59 1.95
C ARG A 83 9.35 2.87 3.15
N LYS A 84 9.52 3.59 4.25
CA LYS A 84 10.03 3.08 5.51
C LYS A 84 9.16 3.61 6.65
N GLY A 85 8.78 2.73 7.57
CA GLY A 85 8.19 3.09 8.85
C GLY A 85 9.25 3.06 9.95
N GLY A 86 8.96 3.67 11.08
CA GLY A 86 9.81 3.64 12.27
C GLY A 86 8.98 3.55 13.55
N TRP A 87 9.65 3.52 14.69
CA TRP A 87 9.05 3.57 16.01
C TRP A 87 9.77 4.60 16.85
N ASP A 88 9.02 5.37 17.63
CA ASP A 88 9.55 6.27 18.65
C ASP A 88 9.56 5.50 19.97
N THR A 89 10.76 5.25 20.50
CA THR A 89 11.01 4.34 21.63
C THR A 89 11.54 5.06 22.85
#